data_AF-A0A286TZL2-F1
#
_entry.id   AF-A0A286TZL2-F1
#
_cell.length_a   1.000
_cell.length_b   1.000
_cell.length_c   1.000
_cell.angle_alpha   90.00
_cell.angle_beta   90.00
_cell.angle_gamma   90.00
#
_symmetry.space_group_name_H-M   'P 1'
#
loop_
_entity.id
_entity.type
_entity.pdbx_description
1 polymer ?
#
loop_
_entity_poly.entity_id
_entity_poly.type
_entity_poly.pdbx_seq_one_letter_code
_entity_poly.pdbx_strand_id
1 'polypeptide(L)' 'MEQITRKDPQTHEIIGAAMEVHKSLGAGFLEAVYQEALSIEFANRNIKWKKEVNLPVDF' A
#
# COMPACT_ATOMS: atom_id res chain seq x y z
N MET A 1 25.16 -19.13 -6.85
CA MET A 1 23.82 -19.07 -6.21
C MET A 1 23.80 -17.83 -5.35
N GLU A 2 23.38 -16.71 -5.93
CA GLU A 2 23.68 -15.38 -5.40
C GLU A 2 22.37 -14.69 -4.97
N GLN A 3 22.23 -14.55 -3.66
CA GLN A 3 21.36 -13.64 -2.89
C GLN A 3 19.83 -13.75 -3.02
N ILE A 4 19.21 -14.52 -2.12
CA ILE A 4 17.73 -14.59 -1.94
C ILE A 4 17.18 -13.52 -0.97
N THR A 5 18.00 -12.65 -0.36
CA THR A 5 17.48 -11.72 0.68
C THR A 5 17.93 -10.28 0.47
N ARG A 6 17.52 -9.67 -0.64
CA ARG A 6 17.58 -8.20 -0.76
C ARG A 6 16.34 -7.61 -0.09
N LYS A 7 16.49 -7.09 1.13
CA LYS A 7 15.46 -6.26 1.77
C LYS A 7 15.40 -4.94 1.02
N ASP A 8 14.38 -4.77 0.19
CA ASP A 8 14.12 -3.50 -0.49
C ASP A 8 13.47 -2.51 0.50
N PRO A 9 14.11 -1.37 0.82
CA PRO A 9 13.55 -0.38 1.72
C PRO A 9 12.20 0.15 1.25
N GLN A 10 11.99 0.27 -0.07
CA GLN A 10 10.72 0.77 -0.60
C GLN A 10 9.59 -0.22 -0.34
N THR A 11 9.82 -1.51 -0.61
CA THR A 11 8.87 -2.58 -0.28
C THR A 11 8.55 -2.61 1.22
N HIS A 12 9.56 -2.43 2.08
CA HIS A 12 9.35 -2.38 3.54
C HIS A 12 8.39 -1.25 3.96
N GLU A 13 8.58 -0.04 3.41
CA GLU A 13 7.72 1.11 3.71
C GLU A 13 6.28 0.92 3.22
N ILE A 14 6.10 0.38 2.01
CA ILE A 14 4.77 0.13 1.43
C ILE A 14 4.01 -0.91 2.26
N ILE A 15 4.67 -2.02 2.61
CA ILE A 15 4.05 -3.07 3.43
C ILE A 15 3.75 -2.52 4.83
N GLY A 16 4.69 -1.77 5.42
CA GLY A 16 4.51 -1.15 6.73
C GLY A 16 3.30 -0.21 6.79
N ALA A 17 3.08 0.59 5.74
CA ALA A 17 1.90 1.43 5.61
C ALA A 17 0.60 0.61 5.57
N ALA A 18 0.56 -0.44 4.74
CA ALA A 18 -0.60 -1.33 4.66
C ALA A 18 -0.88 -2.04 6.00
N MET A 19 0.16 -2.44 6.73
CA MET A 19 0.02 -3.03 8.07
C MET A 19 -0.55 -2.04 9.09
N GLU A 20 -0.14 -0.76 9.05
CA GLU A 20 -0.67 0.25 9.96
C GLU A 20 -2.16 0.55 9.69
N VAL A 21 -2.54 0.60 8.40
CA VAL A 21 -3.95 0.70 7.99
C VAL A 21 -4.76 -0.49 8.50
N HIS A 22 -4.27 -1.72 8.30
CA HIS A 22 -4.97 -2.92 8.76
C HIS A 22 -5.07 -2.99 10.28
N LYS A 23 -4.01 -2.61 11.01
CA LYS A 23 -4.03 -2.52 12.47
C LYS A 23 -5.06 -1.51 12.98
N SER A 24 -5.22 -0.40 12.27
CA SER A 24 -6.14 0.68 12.65
C SER A 24 -7.60 0.38 12.30
N LEU A 25 -7.86 -0.21 11.13
CA LEU A 25 -9.22 -0.45 10.63
C LEU A 25 -9.74 -1.88 10.85
N GLY A 26 -8.86 -2.88 10.95
CA GLY A 26 -9.24 -4.28 10.93
C GLY A 26 -9.75 -4.74 9.56
N ALA A 27 -10.69 -5.70 9.56
CA ALA A 27 -11.35 -6.23 8.37
C ALA A 27 -12.84 -5.85 8.35
N GLY A 28 -13.47 -5.83 7.16
CA GLY A 28 -14.92 -5.66 7.00
C GLY A 28 -15.39 -4.39 6.28
N PHE A 29 -14.49 -3.47 5.94
CA PHE A 29 -14.82 -2.29 5.14
C PHE A 29 -14.78 -2.53 3.63
N LEU A 30 -15.38 -1.63 2.88
CA LEU A 30 -15.28 -1.58 1.41
C LEU A 30 -13.86 -1.19 0.98
N GLU A 31 -13.48 -1.61 -0.23
CA GLU A 31 -12.16 -1.33 -0.80
C GLU A 31 -11.83 0.18 -0.82
N ALA A 32 -12.79 1.04 -1.20
CA ALA A 32 -12.63 2.50 -1.17
C ALA A 32 -12.18 3.05 0.20
N VAL A 33 -12.62 2.45 1.32
CA VAL A 33 -12.20 2.88 2.67
C VAL A 33 -10.72 2.58 2.90
N TYR A 34 -10.25 1.40 2.49
CA TYR A 34 -8.84 1.06 2.59
C TYR A 34 -7.98 1.91 1.66
N GLN A 35 -8.47 2.21 0.45
CA GLN A 35 -7.78 3.08 -0.49
C GLN A 35 -7.55 4.48 0.09
N GLU A 36 -8.58 5.06 0.73
CA GLU A 36 -8.48 6.35 1.41
C GLU A 36 -7.51 6.30 2.60
N ALA A 37 -7.63 5.29 3.46
CA ALA A 37 -6.74 5.13 4.61
C ALA A 37 -5.28 4.93 4.20
N LEU A 38 -5.02 4.12 3.16
CA LEU A 38 -3.68 3.90 2.64
C LEU A 38 -3.09 5.16 2.01
N SER A 39 -3.92 5.98 1.39
CA SER A 39 -3.48 7.26 0.85
C SER A 39 -3.07 8.24 1.94
N ILE A 40 -3.81 8.28 3.06
CA ILE A 40 -3.43 9.08 4.23
C ILE A 40 -2.10 8.58 4.80
N GLU A 41 -1.94 7.26 4.93
CA GLU A 41 -0.71 6.68 5.48
C GLU A 41 0.51 6.90 4.56
N PHE A 42 0.34 6.78 3.24
CA PHE A 42 1.38 7.13 2.28
C PHE A 42 1.76 8.61 2.34
N ALA A 43 0.79 9.51 2.57
CA ALA A 43 1.05 10.93 2.77
C ALA A 43 1.90 11.17 4.02
N ASN A 44 1.53 10.56 5.14
CA ASN A 44 2.24 10.69 6.41
C ASN A 44 3.70 10.20 6.32
N ARG A 45 3.94 9.16 5.49
CA ARG A 45 5.27 8.59 5.26
C ARG A 45 6.05 9.24 4.12
N ASN A 46 5.50 10.25 3.45
CA ASN A 46 6.08 10.86 2.25
C ASN A 46 6.41 9.86 1.13
N ILE A 47 5.63 8.77 1.02
CA ILE A 47 5.71 7.84 -0.10
C ILE A 47 5.07 8.53 -1.30
N LYS A 48 5.47 8.22 -2.54
CA LYS A 48 4.79 8.76 -3.74
C LYS A 48 3.77 7.74 -4.24
N TRP A 49 2.52 8.16 -4.44
CA TRP A 49 1.45 7.30 -4.94
C TRP A 49 0.51 8.03 -5.89
N LYS A 50 -0.34 7.26 -6.57
CA LYS A 50 -1.49 7.73 -7.32
C LYS A 50 -2.67 6.81 -7.00
N LYS A 51 -3.86 7.39 -6.84
CA LYS A 51 -5.10 6.61 -6.68
C LYS A 51 -5.71 6.36 -8.06
N GLU A 52 -6.48 5.27 -8.17
CA GLU A 52 -7.34 4.97 -9.33
C GLU A 52 -6.63 5.14 -10.68
N VAL A 53 -5.39 4.66 -10.78
CA VAL A 53 -4.67 4.69 -12.04
C VAL A 53 -5.44 3.87 -13.07
N ASN A 54 -5.61 4.41 -14.28
CA ASN A 54 -6.30 3.69 -15.34
C ASN A 54 -5.54 2.39 -15.64
N LEU A 55 -6.21 1.26 -15.45
CA LEU A 55 -5.71 -0.06 -15.84
C LEU A 55 -6.56 -0.52 -17.03
N PRO A 56 -5.97 -0.66 -18.23
CA PRO A 56 -6.72 -1.12 -19.38
C PRO A 56 -7.26 -2.53 -19.11
N VAL A 57 -8.57 -2.70 -19.29
CA VAL A 57 -9.24 -3.99 -19.22
C VAL A 57 -9.86 -4.25 -20.59
N ASP A 58 -9.35 -5.27 -21.26
CA ASP A 58 -9.91 -5.78 -22.51
C ASP A 58 -10.76 -7.02 -22.19
N PHE A 59 -11.94 -7.15 -22.82
CA PHE A 59 -12.86 -8.28 -22.66
C PHE A 59 -12.96 -9.12 -23.92
#